data_AF-Q4DE84-F1
#
_entry.id   AF-Q4DE84-F1
#
_cell.length_a   1.000
_cell.length_b   1.000
_cell.length_c   1.000
_cell.angle_alpha   90.00
_cell.angle_beta   90.00
_cell.angle_gamma   90.00
#
_symmetry.space_group_name_H-M   'P 1'
#
loop_
_entity.id
_entity.type
_entity.pdbx_description
1 polymer ?
#
loop_
_entity_poly.entity_id
_entity_poly.type
_entity_poly.pdbx_seq_one_letter_code
_entity_poly.pdbx_strand_id
1 'polypeptide(L)'
;MELNELQRLSAAFYEQGMRYTFTASQHPSNPGVYRFVFSRPTNATPESPVYITVDIFRSPPDNKTDDDNTTTYCAMVEGLRWPYYFRLRGGAIDEGGFSENFLEKVDAQKCKVNERCLWM
;
A
#
# COMPACT_ATOMS: atom_id res chain seq x y z
N MET A 1 1.28 -3.74 -24.65
CA MET A 1 1.90 -4.71 -23.73
C MET A 1 0.89 -4.89 -22.61
N GLU A 2 0.39 -6.10 -22.36
CA GLU A 2 -0.45 -6.32 -21.17
C GLU A 2 0.39 -6.07 -19.92
N LEU A 3 -0.06 -5.13 -19.07
CA LEU A 3 0.59 -4.88 -17.80
C LEU A 3 0.37 -6.09 -16.90
N ASN A 4 1.45 -6.58 -16.29
CA ASN A 4 1.32 -7.61 -15.25
C ASN A 4 0.58 -7.02 -14.03
N GLU A 5 0.17 -7.88 -13.11
CA GLU A 5 -0.65 -7.46 -11.97
C GLU A 5 0.05 -6.42 -11.07
N LEU A 6 1.35 -6.59 -10.81
CA LEU A 6 2.15 -5.61 -10.07
C LEU A 6 2.14 -4.25 -10.78
N GLN A 7 2.38 -4.24 -12.08
CA GLN A 7 2.37 -3.01 -12.88
C GLN A 7 1.00 -2.32 -12.87
N ARG A 8 -0.10 -3.08 -12.95
CA ARG A 8 -1.46 -2.54 -12.83
C ARG A 8 -1.72 -1.91 -11.47
N LEU A 9 -1.36 -2.60 -10.38
CA LEU A 9 -1.48 -2.07 -9.02
C LEU A 9 -0.64 -0.80 -8.84
N SER A 10 0.63 -0.83 -9.27
CA SER A 10 1.52 0.33 -9.17
C SER A 10 1.00 1.53 -9.96
N ALA A 11 0.49 1.32 -11.18
CA ALA A 11 -0.11 2.40 -11.96
C ALA A 11 -1.34 2.98 -11.24
N ALA A 12 -2.21 2.13 -10.69
CA ALA A 12 -3.41 2.56 -9.98
C ALA A 12 -3.10 3.38 -8.72
N PHE A 13 -2.08 2.98 -7.95
CA PHE A 13 -1.60 3.74 -6.80
C PHE A 13 -0.95 5.07 -7.19
N TYR A 14 -0.26 5.10 -8.33
CA TYR A 14 0.32 6.33 -8.87
C TYR A 14 -0.77 7.35 -9.25
N GLU A 15 -1.80 6.90 -9.98
CA GLU A 15 -2.95 7.73 -10.36
C GLU A 15 -3.74 8.26 -9.15
N GLN A 16 -3.67 7.59 -8.00
CA GLN A 16 -4.35 8.02 -6.78
C GLN A 16 -3.79 9.35 -6.20
N GLY A 17 -2.59 9.78 -6.61
CA GLY A 17 -2.04 11.10 -6.24
C GLY A 17 -1.79 11.30 -4.74
N MET A 18 -1.44 10.23 -4.01
CA MET A 18 -1.15 10.29 -2.57
C MET A 18 0.09 11.16 -2.26
N ARG A 19 0.18 11.66 -1.02
CA ARG A 19 1.35 12.39 -0.50
C ARG A 19 2.54 11.46 -0.23
N TYR A 20 2.32 10.16 -0.13
CA TYR A 20 3.39 9.18 0.00
C TYR A 20 3.92 8.77 -1.38
N THR A 21 5.24 8.77 -1.50
CA THR A 21 5.94 8.07 -2.58
C THR A 21 6.03 6.59 -2.25
N PHE A 22 6.14 5.73 -3.27
CA PHE A 22 6.26 4.30 -3.04
C PHE A 22 7.18 3.61 -4.04
N THR A 23 7.70 2.46 -3.60
CA THR A 23 8.26 1.43 -4.48
C THR A 23 7.46 0.15 -4.31
N ALA A 24 7.26 -0.61 -5.39
CA ALA A 24 6.53 -1.86 -5.37
C ALA A 24 7.39 -3.00 -5.91
N SER A 25 7.30 -4.17 -5.28
CA SER A 25 8.00 -5.38 -5.71
C SER A 25 7.19 -6.62 -5.39
N GLN A 26 7.54 -7.75 -6.00
CA GLN A 26 6.98 -9.03 -5.60
C GLN A 26 7.63 -9.46 -4.28
N HIS A 27 6.82 -10.00 -3.36
CA HIS A 27 7.33 -10.49 -2.09
C HIS A 27 8.27 -11.69 -2.33
N PRO A 28 9.52 -11.67 -1.81
CA PRO A 28 10.55 -12.64 -2.18
C PRO A 28 10.20 -14.09 -1.79
N SER A 29 9.43 -14.25 -0.71
CA SER A 29 9.06 -15.58 -0.19
C SER A 29 7.61 -15.99 -0.46
N ASN A 30 6.77 -15.08 -0.95
CA ASN A 30 5.32 -15.31 -1.07
C ASN A 30 4.85 -14.90 -2.47
N PRO A 31 4.91 -15.81 -3.46
CA PRO A 31 4.38 -15.55 -4.79
C PRO A 31 2.91 -15.10 -4.74
N GLY A 32 2.55 -14.08 -5.51
CA GLY A 32 1.20 -13.49 -5.51
C GLY A 32 0.98 -12.41 -4.44
N VAL A 33 1.96 -12.17 -3.57
CA VAL A 33 1.97 -11.01 -2.67
C VAL A 33 2.89 -9.93 -3.25
N TYR A 34 2.42 -8.70 -3.24
CA TYR A 34 3.12 -7.51 -3.72
C TYR A 34 3.42 -6.59 -2.55
N ARG A 35 4.70 -6.32 -2.30
CA ARG A 35 5.14 -5.44 -1.23
C ARG A 35 5.28 -4.02 -1.74
N PHE A 36 4.52 -3.11 -1.14
CA PHE A 36 4.64 -1.67 -1.33
C PHE A 36 5.38 -1.08 -0.13
N VAL A 37 6.39 -0.27 -0.41
CA VAL A 37 7.12 0.49 0.62
C VAL A 37 6.83 1.95 0.39
N PHE A 38 6.00 2.52 1.27
CA PHE A 38 5.62 3.92 1.25
C PHE A 38 6.58 4.76 2.08
N SER A 39 6.85 5.97 1.64
CA SER A 39 7.63 6.95 2.38
C SER A 39 7.19 8.37 2.05
N ARG A 40 7.38 9.28 2.99
CA ARG A 40 7.03 10.70 2.81
C ARG A 40 8.29 11.57 2.92
N PRO A 41 9.12 11.64 1.87
CA PRO A 41 10.27 12.54 1.87
C PRO A 41 9.79 13.99 1.95
N THR A 42 10.58 14.83 2.61
CA THR A 42 10.33 16.28 2.69
C THR A 42 11.55 17.04 2.19
N ASN A 43 11.42 18.33 1.88
CA ASN A 43 12.57 19.14 1.49
C ASN A 43 13.65 19.21 2.60
N ALA A 44 13.28 19.03 3.87
CA ALA A 44 14.22 18.99 4.98
C ALA A 44 14.85 17.60 5.18
N THR A 45 14.18 16.54 4.74
CA THR A 45 14.60 15.13 4.85
C THR A 45 14.31 14.41 3.54
N PRO A 46 15.21 14.54 2.53
CA PRO A 46 14.99 13.97 1.19
C PRO A 46 14.97 12.44 1.21
N GLU A 47 15.65 11.83 2.16
CA GLU A 47 15.46 10.43 2.53
C GLU A 47 14.52 10.37 3.73
N SER A 48 13.34 9.76 3.55
CA SER A 48 12.39 9.66 4.66
C SER A 48 12.97 8.73 5.73
N PRO A 49 13.05 9.15 7.01
CA PRO A 49 13.50 8.27 8.09
C PRO A 49 12.44 7.22 8.46
N VAL A 50 11.24 7.31 7.87
CA VAL A 50 10.11 6.44 8.14
C VAL A 50 9.66 5.81 6.83
N TYR A 51 9.64 4.48 6.84
CA TYR A 51 9.09 3.67 5.76
C TYR A 51 7.89 2.88 6.28
N ILE A 52 6.87 2.73 5.46
CA ILE A 52 5.66 1.98 5.77
C ILE A 52 5.49 0.87 4.74
N THR A 53 5.56 -0.37 5.20
CA THR A 53 5.39 -1.55 4.37
C THR A 53 3.92 -1.94 4.32
N VAL A 54 3.41 -2.19 3.12
CA VAL A 54 2.07 -2.71 2.88
C VAL A 54 2.18 -3.91 1.96
N ASP A 55 1.78 -5.07 2.44
CA ASP A 55 1.72 -6.28 1.63
C ASP A 55 0.32 -6.44 1.04
N ILE A 56 0.23 -6.50 -0.28
CA ILE A 56 -1.02 -6.52 -1.03
C ILE A 56 -1.13 -7.84 -1.78
N PHE A 57 -2.29 -8.49 -1.69
CA PHE A 57 -2.58 -9.72 -2.43
C PHE A 57 -4.03 -9.73 -2.87
N ARG A 58 -4.32 -10.49 -3.92
CA ARG A 58 -5.69 -10.64 -4.41
C ARG A 58 -6.53 -11.34 -3.35
N SER A 59 -7.69 -10.78 -3.00
CA SER A 59 -8.63 -11.46 -2.12
C SER A 59 -9.11 -12.74 -2.80
N PRO A 60 -9.34 -13.84 -2.06
CA PRO A 60 -10.10 -14.96 -2.59
C PRO A 60 -11.42 -14.43 -3.18
N PRO A 61 -11.90 -15.00 -4.31
CA PRO A 61 -13.20 -14.65 -4.83
C PRO A 61 -14.26 -15.09 -3.81
N ASP A 62 -14.68 -14.18 -2.94
CA ASP A 62 -15.92 -14.35 -2.21
C ASP A 62 -17.06 -14.35 -3.22
N ASN A 63 -18.15 -15.06 -2.92
CA ASN A 63 -19.32 -15.37 -3.78
C ASN A 63 -20.01 -14.19 -4.52
N LYS A 64 -19.46 -12.98 -4.50
CA LYS A 64 -19.81 -11.88 -5.40
C LYS A 64 -18.82 -11.89 -6.56
N THR A 65 -19.31 -12.31 -7.71
CA THR A 65 -18.70 -12.11 -9.03
C THR A 65 -17.98 -10.77 -9.07
N ASP A 66 -16.64 -10.81 -9.04
CA ASP A 66 -15.84 -9.79 -9.70
C ASP A 66 -16.40 -9.76 -11.13
N ASP A 67 -17.12 -8.70 -11.51
CA ASP A 67 -17.35 -8.41 -12.93
C ASP A 67 -15.97 -8.42 -13.61
N ASP A 68 -15.89 -8.81 -14.89
CA ASP A 68 -14.63 -9.07 -15.62
C ASP A 68 -13.54 -7.98 -15.47
N ASN A 69 -13.91 -6.77 -15.06
CA ASN A 69 -13.01 -5.64 -14.91
C ASN A 69 -12.85 -5.10 -13.47
N THR A 70 -13.38 -5.79 -12.46
CA THR A 70 -13.19 -5.46 -11.05
C THR A 70 -12.33 -6.53 -10.40
N THR A 71 -11.38 -6.15 -9.56
CA THR A 71 -10.59 -7.09 -8.76
C THR A 71 -10.50 -6.59 -7.33
N THR A 72 -10.86 -7.44 -6.37
CA THR A 72 -10.74 -7.13 -4.95
C THR A 72 -9.36 -7.51 -4.42
N TYR A 73 -8.69 -6.54 -3.79
CA TYR A 73 -7.39 -6.69 -3.15
C TYR A 73 -7.51 -6.57 -1.64
N CYS A 74 -6.62 -7.28 -0.95
CA CYS A 74 -6.40 -7.21 0.48
C CYS A 74 -5.03 -6.60 0.73
N ALA A 75 -4.96 -5.55 1.56
CA ALA A 75 -3.75 -4.87 2.00
C ALA A 75 -3.51 -5.09 3.49
N MET A 76 -2.32 -5.57 3.81
CA MET A 76 -1.80 -5.72 5.16
C MET A 76 -0.80 -4.59 5.41
N VAL A 77 -1.26 -3.52 6.06
CA VAL A 77 -0.40 -2.41 6.47
C VAL A 77 0.36 -2.83 7.72
N GLU A 78 1.68 -2.65 7.73
CA GLU A 78 2.49 -2.98 8.91
C GLU A 78 1.99 -2.25 10.16
N GLY A 79 2.07 -2.91 11.31
CA GLY A 79 1.61 -2.36 12.59
C GLY A 79 0.08 -2.27 12.74
N LEU A 80 -0.71 -2.44 11.68
CA LEU A 80 -2.17 -2.55 11.77
C LEU A 80 -2.59 -4.01 11.89
N ARG A 81 -3.60 -4.26 12.74
CA ARG A 81 -4.07 -5.62 13.05
C ARG A 81 -5.03 -6.17 12.00
N TRP A 82 -5.76 -5.29 11.31
CA TRP A 82 -6.84 -5.66 10.42
C TRP A 82 -6.45 -5.44 8.97
N PRO A 83 -6.69 -6.42 8.08
CA PRO A 83 -6.54 -6.22 6.64
C PRO A 83 -7.48 -5.12 6.16
N TYR A 84 -7.02 -4.37 5.17
CA TYR A 84 -7.84 -3.40 4.45
C TYR A 84 -8.18 -3.92 3.07
N TYR A 85 -9.46 -3.90 2.70
CA TYR A 85 -9.91 -4.36 1.39
C TYR A 85 -10.23 -3.17 0.50
N PHE A 86 -9.76 -3.22 -0.74
CA PHE A 86 -10.07 -2.22 -1.76
C PHE A 86 -10.27 -2.89 -3.11
N ARG A 87 -10.91 -2.18 -4.03
CA ARG A 87 -11.19 -2.68 -5.36
C ARG A 87 -10.41 -1.89 -6.39
N LEU A 88 -9.91 -2.61 -7.38
CA LEU A 88 -9.39 -2.06 -8.61
C LEU A 88 -10.45 -2.25 -9.69
N ARG A 89 -10.95 -1.17 -10.28
CA ARG A 89 -11.92 -1.20 -11.38
C ARG A 89 -11.36 -0.45 -12.57
N GLY A 90 -11.23 -1.13 -13.70
CA GLY A 90 -10.71 -0.51 -14.93
C GLY A 90 -9.32 0.11 -14.80
N GLY A 91 -8.48 -0.42 -13.90
CA GLY A 91 -7.13 0.08 -13.65
C GLY A 91 -7.02 1.23 -12.63
N ALA A 92 -8.13 1.68 -12.05
CA ALA A 92 -8.14 2.66 -10.98
C ALA A 92 -8.55 2.03 -9.64
N ILE A 93 -8.02 2.55 -8.54
CA ILE A 93 -8.54 2.22 -7.20
C ILE A 93 -9.87 2.96 -7.04
N ASP A 94 -10.94 2.23 -6.73
CA ASP A 94 -12.28 2.80 -6.59
C ASP A 94 -12.30 3.97 -5.57
N GLU A 95 -13.23 4.92 -5.75
CA GLU A 95 -13.42 6.03 -4.80
C GLU A 95 -13.65 5.52 -3.38
N GLY A 96 -12.90 6.07 -2.43
CA GLY A 96 -12.90 5.58 -1.04
C GLY A 96 -12.12 4.27 -0.81
N GLY A 97 -11.41 3.76 -1.83
CA GLY A 97 -10.59 2.55 -1.80
C GLY A 97 -9.41 2.66 -0.84
N PHE A 98 -8.16 2.60 -1.29
CA PHE A 98 -7.02 2.63 -0.35
C PHE A 98 -6.90 4.00 0.33
N SER A 99 -7.13 4.05 1.66
CA SER A 99 -7.11 5.30 2.42
C SER A 99 -5.70 5.63 2.93
N GLU A 100 -5.21 6.81 2.56
CA GLU A 100 -3.93 7.33 3.04
C GLU A 100 -3.87 7.48 4.57
N ASN A 101 -5.02 7.62 5.25
CA ASN A 101 -5.11 7.72 6.71
C ASN A 101 -4.53 6.48 7.43
N PHE A 102 -4.52 5.31 6.78
CA PHE A 102 -3.85 4.13 7.35
C PHE A 102 -2.33 4.34 7.41
N LEU A 103 -1.75 4.93 6.36
CA LEU A 103 -0.33 5.27 6.32
C LEU A 103 -0.02 6.37 7.35
N GLU A 104 -0.84 7.42 7.44
CA GLU A 104 -0.65 8.51 8.41
C GLU A 104 -0.61 8.04 9.87
N LYS A 105 -1.46 7.07 10.23
CA LYS A 105 -1.44 6.51 11.60
C LYS A 105 -0.13 5.81 11.91
N VAL A 106 0.38 5.01 10.97
CA VAL A 106 1.64 4.27 11.14
C VAL A 106 2.82 5.24 11.11
N ASP A 107 2.80 6.22 10.20
CA ASP A 107 3.81 7.28 10.10
C ASP A 107 3.94 8.04 11.43
N ALA A 108 2.82 8.55 11.96
CA ALA A 108 2.80 9.29 13.21
C ALA A 108 3.29 8.44 14.40
N GLN A 109 2.97 7.14 14.40
CA GLN A 109 3.48 6.22 15.42
C GLN A 109 5.00 6.05 15.31
N LYS A 110 5.53 5.81 14.10
CA LYS A 110 6.97 5.62 13.87
C LYS A 110 7.77 6.90 14.16
N CYS A 111 7.26 8.06 13.75
CA CYS A 111 7.86 9.35 14.09
C CYS A 111 7.99 9.54 15.61
N LYS A 112 6.92 9.28 16.37
CA LYS A 112 6.94 9.37 17.84
C LYS A 112 7.92 8.40 18.50
N VAL A 113 8.15 7.23 17.90
CA VAL A 113 9.15 6.27 18.40
C VAL A 113 10.56 6.75 18.10
N ASN A 114 10.83 7.29 16.91
CA ASN A 114 12.12 7.85 16.54
C ASN A 114 12.53 9.04 17.41
N GLU A 115 11.57 9.82 17.91
CA GLU A 115 11.82 10.92 18.85
C GLU A 115 12.22 10.44 20.26
N ARG A 116 11.97 9.17 20.60
CA ARG A 116 12.37 8.63 21.90
C ARG A 116 13.80 8.11 21.82
N CYS A 117 14.67 8.62 22.70
CA CYS A 117 15.94 7.93 23.00
C CYS A 117 15.63 6.56 23.58
N LEU A 118 15.66 5.53 22.73
CA LEU A 118 15.50 4.13 23.15
C LEU A 118 16.75 3.58 23.84
N TRP A 119 17.85 4.33 23.79
CA TRP A 119 19.12 4.02 24.43
C TRP A 119 19.44 5.16 25.39
N MET A 120 19.33 4.90 26.69
CA MET A 120 19.87 5.74 27.77
C MET A 120 21.13 5.09 28.33
#